data_AF-A0A958UYA7-F1
#
_entry.id   AF-A0A958UYA7-F1
#
_cell.length_a   1.000
_cell.length_b   1.000
_cell.length_c   1.000
_cell.angle_alpha   90.00
_cell.angle_beta   90.00
_cell.angle_gamma   90.00
#
_symmetry.space_group_name_H-M   'P 1'
#
loop_
_entity.id
_entity.type
_entity.pdbx_description
1 polymer ?
#
loop_
_entity_poly.entity_id
_entity_poly.type
_entity_poly.pdbx_seq_one_letter_code
_entity_poly.pdbx_strand_id
1 'polypeptide(L)'
;MRPFAFILVVCLYITGLYSQDFQDVDLKVQAYPKDYSAPEQLAAQITKDFTKDEEKVRAVYYWLASNISYDMDAYFNDSTYVSFTYVDAEDFRRKSAAIDAYSVRSTFKKRRAVCEGFAQSFRRVCELLKIPC
;
A
#
# COMPACT_ATOMS: atom_id res chain seq x y z
N MET A 1 0.43 -51.72 -0.12
CA MET A 1 1.33 -50.95 0.78
C MET A 1 2.05 -49.78 0.09
N ARG A 2 2.30 -49.82 -1.23
CA ARG A 2 2.96 -48.72 -1.98
C ARG A 2 2.22 -47.37 -2.08
N PRO A 3 0.87 -47.27 -2.13
CA PRO A 3 0.21 -45.96 -2.28
C PRO A 3 0.23 -45.14 -0.98
N PHE A 4 0.30 -45.81 0.18
CA PHE A 4 0.31 -45.14 1.49
C PHE A 4 1.61 -44.36 1.75
N ALA A 5 2.75 -44.90 1.28
CA ALA A 5 4.03 -44.21 1.33
C ALA A 5 4.05 -42.96 0.43
N PHE A 6 3.38 -43.02 -0.73
CA PHE A 6 3.28 -41.89 -1.65
C PHE A 6 2.44 -40.75 -1.06
N ILE A 7 1.31 -41.09 -0.42
CA ILE A 7 0.45 -40.12 0.29
C ILE A 7 1.19 -39.48 1.47
N LEU A 8 1.97 -40.27 2.22
CA LEU A 8 2.76 -39.76 3.36
C LEU A 8 3.85 -38.78 2.90
N VAL A 9 4.51 -39.06 1.78
CA VAL A 9 5.51 -38.17 1.18
C VAL A 9 4.87 -36.86 0.70
N VAL A 10 3.70 -36.92 0.04
CA VAL A 10 2.95 -35.72 -0.37
C VAL A 10 2.53 -34.89 0.85
N CYS A 11 2.08 -35.52 1.95
CA CYS A 11 1.72 -34.81 3.19
C CYS A 11 2.90 -34.13 3.91
N LEU A 12 4.14 -34.59 3.73
CA LEU A 12 5.33 -33.93 4.27
C LEU A 12 5.78 -32.72 3.44
N TYR A 13 5.37 -32.63 2.17
CA TYR A 13 5.65 -31.46 1.33
C TYR A 13 4.72 -30.27 1.61
N ILE A 14 3.50 -30.48 2.13
CA ILE A 14 2.54 -29.40 2.44
C ILE A 14 2.82 -28.69 3.77
N THR A 15 3.68 -29.22 4.65
CA THR A 15 4.03 -28.54 5.92
C THR A 15 5.01 -27.38 5.73
N GLY A 16 5.49 -27.13 4.51
CA GLY A 16 6.30 -25.97 4.13
C GLY A 16 5.48 -24.74 3.70
N LEU A 17 4.15 -24.76 3.84
CA LEU A 17 3.31 -23.59 3.64
C LEU A 17 3.53 -22.61 4.79
N TYR A 18 4.57 -21.78 4.69
CA TYR A 18 4.78 -20.63 5.57
C TYR A 18 3.60 -19.68 5.39
N SER A 19 2.66 -19.68 6.34
CA SER A 19 1.81 -18.52 6.56
C SER A 19 2.74 -17.36 6.90
N GLN A 20 2.74 -16.29 6.09
CA GLN A 20 3.52 -15.10 6.42
C GLN A 20 2.85 -14.43 7.61
N ASP A 21 3.40 -14.66 8.80
CA ASP A 21 2.98 -14.01 10.02
C ASP A 21 3.55 -12.58 10.04
N PHE A 22 2.63 -11.62 9.90
CA PHE A 22 2.93 -10.21 9.88
C PHE A 22 2.61 -9.52 11.21
N GLN A 23 2.27 -10.28 12.26
CA GLN A 23 1.86 -9.72 13.55
C GLN A 23 2.93 -8.78 14.13
N ASP A 24 4.21 -9.13 14.03
CA ASP A 24 5.31 -8.28 14.50
C ASP A 24 5.44 -6.99 13.67
N VAL A 25 5.22 -7.06 12.36
CA VAL A 25 5.21 -5.89 11.47
C VAL A 25 4.06 -4.96 11.86
N ASP A 26 2.85 -5.50 11.99
CA ASP A 26 1.65 -4.75 12.32
C ASP A 26 1.76 -4.08 13.70
N LEU A 27 2.23 -4.80 14.72
CA LEU A 27 2.46 -4.26 16.07
C LEU A 27 3.46 -3.12 16.06
N LYS A 28 4.55 -3.26 15.30
CA LYS A 28 5.57 -2.21 15.19
C LYS A 28 5.03 -0.97 14.46
N VAL A 29 4.32 -1.17 13.36
CA VAL A 29 3.74 -0.08 12.55
C VAL A 29 2.58 0.61 13.27
N GLN A 30 1.84 -0.10 14.13
CA GLN A 30 0.81 0.49 14.98
C GLN A 30 1.36 1.59 15.90
N ALA A 31 2.63 1.47 16.31
CA ALA A 31 3.31 2.45 17.14
C ALA A 31 3.87 3.66 16.35
N TYR A 32 3.75 3.68 15.02
CA TYR A 32 4.22 4.80 14.22
C TYR A 32 3.40 6.08 14.46
N PRO A 33 4.01 7.27 14.28
CA PRO A 33 3.28 8.52 14.18
C PRO A 33 2.13 8.43 13.18
N LYS A 34 0.95 8.89 13.60
CA LYS A 34 -0.25 8.92 12.76
C LYS A 34 -0.33 10.18 11.89
N ASP A 35 0.56 11.14 12.14
CA ASP A 35 0.54 12.50 11.60
C ASP A 35 1.60 12.75 10.51
N TYR A 36 2.18 11.71 9.89
CA TYR A 36 3.03 11.85 8.70
C TYR A 36 2.35 12.63 7.57
N SER A 37 2.77 13.86 7.34
CA SER A 37 2.16 14.77 6.36
C SER A 37 2.61 14.52 4.92
N ALA A 38 3.66 13.71 4.73
CA ALA A 38 4.23 13.36 3.44
C ALA A 38 4.61 11.85 3.37
N PRO A 39 4.45 11.20 2.20
CA PRO A 39 4.77 9.78 2.02
C PRO A 39 6.24 9.45 2.28
N GLU A 40 7.15 10.39 2.06
CA GLU A 40 8.59 10.25 2.32
C GLU A 40 8.89 9.98 3.80
N GLN A 41 8.10 10.54 4.71
CA GLN A 41 8.28 10.31 6.15
C GLN A 41 7.96 8.86 6.53
N LEU A 42 6.87 8.32 5.97
CA LEU A 42 6.49 6.93 6.16
C LEU A 42 7.51 5.98 5.53
N ALA A 43 7.93 6.25 4.29
CA ALA A 43 8.93 5.43 3.59
C ALA A 43 10.26 5.39 4.35
N ALA A 44 10.71 6.53 4.89
CA ALA A 44 11.94 6.61 5.68
C ALA A 44 11.86 5.77 6.97
N GLN A 45 10.73 5.83 7.68
CA GLN A 45 10.52 5.01 8.88
C GLN A 45 10.50 3.51 8.54
N ILE A 46 9.76 3.12 7.50
CA ILE A 46 9.68 1.72 7.04
C ILE A 46 11.07 1.19 6.62
N THR A 47 11.84 1.98 5.88
CA THR A 47 13.20 1.61 5.45
C THR A 47 14.14 1.38 6.63
N LYS A 48 13.96 2.13 7.72
CA LYS A 48 14.75 1.96 8.95
C LYS A 48 14.39 0.67 9.68
N ASP A 49 13.12 0.28 9.65
CA ASP A 49 12.58 -0.76 10.52
C ASP A 49 12.50 -2.15 9.87
N PHE A 50 12.44 -2.23 8.54
CA PHE A 50 12.25 -3.47 7.79
C PHE A 50 13.23 -3.57 6.62
N THR A 51 13.75 -4.78 6.40
CA THR A 51 14.72 -5.05 5.32
C THR A 51 14.08 -5.79 4.15
N LYS A 52 13.15 -6.71 4.43
CA LYS A 52 12.47 -7.51 3.42
C LYS A 52 11.33 -6.74 2.77
N ASP A 53 11.11 -6.97 1.49
CA ASP A 53 10.13 -6.21 0.73
C ASP A 53 8.69 -6.57 1.12
N GLU A 54 8.43 -7.83 1.47
CA GLU A 54 7.13 -8.28 1.99
C GLU A 54 6.73 -7.57 3.30
N GLU A 55 7.69 -7.38 4.22
CA GLU A 55 7.49 -6.69 5.49
C GLU A 55 7.24 -5.19 5.26
N LYS A 56 8.01 -4.57 4.36
CA LYS A 56 7.82 -3.18 3.97
C LYS A 56 6.45 -2.96 3.32
N VAL A 57 6.06 -3.80 2.37
CA VAL A 57 4.75 -3.74 1.70
C VAL A 57 3.62 -3.88 2.72
N ARG A 58 3.73 -4.85 3.64
CA ARG A 58 2.78 -5.01 4.73
C ARG A 58 2.70 -3.75 5.60
N ALA A 59 3.83 -3.16 5.94
CA ALA A 59 3.89 -1.94 6.74
C ALA A 59 3.18 -0.75 6.05
N VAL A 60 3.38 -0.57 4.73
CA VAL A 60 2.66 0.45 3.96
C VAL A 60 1.16 0.22 4.02
N TYR A 61 0.71 -1.01 3.72
CA TYR A 61 -0.70 -1.38 3.76
C TYR A 61 -1.32 -1.11 5.14
N TYR A 62 -0.70 -1.65 6.19
CA TYR A 62 -1.24 -1.58 7.54
C TYR A 62 -1.31 -0.14 8.05
N TRP A 63 -0.27 0.66 7.78
CA TRP A 63 -0.27 2.06 8.17
C TRP A 63 -1.38 2.84 7.46
N LEU A 64 -1.54 2.69 6.13
CA LEU A 64 -2.60 3.38 5.39
C LEU A 64 -3.99 2.96 5.88
N ALA A 65 -4.25 1.66 6.02
CA ALA A 65 -5.53 1.15 6.47
C ALA A 65 -5.89 1.57 7.90
N SER A 66 -4.89 1.75 8.77
CA SER A 66 -5.11 2.11 10.17
C SER A 66 -5.15 3.62 10.43
N ASN A 67 -4.66 4.45 9.50
CA ASN A 67 -4.47 5.89 9.73
C ASN A 67 -5.16 6.79 8.70
N ILE A 68 -5.66 6.24 7.59
CA ILE A 68 -6.45 6.97 6.59
C ILE A 68 -7.89 6.48 6.64
N SER A 69 -8.83 7.40 6.87
CA SER A 69 -10.26 7.09 6.86
C SER A 69 -10.80 7.04 5.44
N TYR A 70 -11.79 6.18 5.19
CA TYR A 70 -12.48 6.20 3.90
C TYR A 70 -13.45 7.40 3.81
N ASP A 71 -13.40 8.14 2.71
CA ASP A 71 -14.25 9.31 2.48
C ASP A 71 -15.62 8.92 1.91
N MET A 72 -16.53 8.46 2.77
CA MET A 72 -17.87 8.06 2.32
C MET A 72 -18.66 9.23 1.72
N ASP A 73 -18.49 10.45 2.25
CA ASP A 73 -19.16 11.63 1.72
C ASP A 73 -18.69 11.94 0.30
N ALA A 74 -17.37 11.92 0.06
CA ALA A 74 -16.83 12.17 -1.27
C ALA A 74 -17.21 11.06 -2.26
N TYR A 75 -17.30 9.81 -1.78
CA TYR A 75 -17.75 8.67 -2.57
C TYR A 75 -19.21 8.79 -3.01
N PHE A 76 -20.13 9.14 -2.11
CA PHE A 76 -21.56 9.23 -2.45
C PHE A 76 -21.94 10.51 -3.20
N ASN A 77 -21.17 11.60 -3.04
CA ASN A 77 -21.44 12.88 -3.69
C ASN A 77 -20.70 13.06 -5.02
N ASP A 78 -20.04 12.01 -5.56
CA ASP A 78 -19.23 12.04 -6.78
C ASP A 78 -18.17 13.17 -6.83
N SER A 79 -17.75 13.69 -5.67
CA SER A 79 -16.85 14.84 -5.59
C SER A 79 -15.38 14.50 -5.87
N THR A 80 -15.10 13.25 -6.27
CA THR A 80 -13.76 12.72 -6.54
C THR A 80 -13.45 12.58 -8.02
N TYR A 81 -14.45 12.79 -8.89
CA TYR A 81 -14.25 12.68 -10.34
C TYR A 81 -13.42 13.84 -10.87
N VAL A 82 -12.37 13.51 -11.64
CA VAL A 82 -11.51 14.48 -12.32
C VAL A 82 -11.46 14.13 -13.80
N SER A 83 -11.94 15.05 -14.64
CA SER A 83 -11.78 15.00 -16.09
C SER A 83 -10.74 16.00 -16.55
N PHE A 84 -9.93 15.64 -17.53
CA PHE A 84 -9.03 16.56 -18.22
C PHE A 84 -8.85 16.17 -19.69
N THR A 85 -8.51 17.16 -20.52
CA THR A 85 -8.15 16.93 -21.92
C THR A 85 -6.63 16.88 -22.08
N TYR A 86 -6.14 16.21 -23.12
CA TYR A 86 -4.72 16.10 -23.43
C TYR A 86 -4.49 16.15 -24.95
N VAL A 87 -3.29 16.59 -25.35
CA VAL A 87 -2.94 16.76 -26.78
C VAL A 87 -2.17 15.57 -27.36
N ASP A 88 -1.37 14.90 -26.52
CA ASP A 88 -0.59 13.72 -26.88
C ASP A 88 -0.35 12.83 -25.65
N ALA A 89 0.38 11.73 -25.84
CA ALA A 89 0.66 10.76 -24.79
C ALA A 89 1.58 11.31 -23.69
N GLU A 90 2.44 12.27 -23.97
CA GLU A 90 3.32 12.89 -22.98
C GLU A 90 2.54 13.84 -22.08
N ASP A 91 1.69 14.69 -22.67
CA ASP A 91 0.79 15.57 -21.94
C ASP A 91 -0.19 14.79 -21.06
N PHE A 92 -0.72 13.67 -21.55
CA PHE A 92 -1.54 12.75 -20.76
C PHE A 92 -0.78 12.25 -19.53
N ARG A 93 0.42 11.68 -19.71
CA ARG A 93 1.24 11.15 -18.59
C ARG A 93 1.55 12.24 -17.56
N ARG A 94 1.93 13.43 -18.02
CA ARG A 94 2.26 14.56 -17.15
C ARG A 94 1.06 15.01 -16.32
N LYS A 95 -0.12 15.13 -16.94
CA LYS A 95 -1.36 15.52 -16.25
C LYS A 95 -1.83 14.45 -15.27
N SER A 96 -1.83 13.18 -15.67
CA SER A 96 -2.14 12.05 -14.78
C SER A 96 -1.21 12.02 -13.57
N ALA A 97 0.10 12.13 -13.77
CA ALA A 97 1.06 12.17 -12.67
C ALA A 97 0.83 13.35 -11.72
N ALA A 98 0.42 14.52 -12.23
CA ALA A 98 0.09 15.67 -11.39
C ALA A 98 -1.19 15.45 -10.56
N ILE A 99 -2.20 14.78 -11.13
CA ILE A 99 -3.43 14.39 -10.44
C ILE A 99 -3.12 13.35 -9.36
N ASP A 100 -2.32 12.34 -9.68
CA ASP A 100 -1.88 11.31 -8.73
C ASP A 100 -1.11 11.95 -7.56
N ALA A 101 -0.15 12.84 -7.85
CA ALA A 101 0.61 13.56 -6.84
C ALA A 101 -0.29 14.45 -5.95
N TYR A 102 -1.32 15.08 -6.52
CA TYR A 102 -2.33 15.80 -5.75
C TYR A 102 -3.10 14.86 -4.82
N SER A 103 -3.54 13.70 -5.33
CA SER A 103 -4.29 12.69 -4.59
C SER A 103 -3.50 12.18 -3.39
N VAL A 104 -2.22 11.82 -3.58
CA VAL A 104 -1.32 11.41 -2.49
C VAL A 104 -1.17 12.50 -1.45
N ARG A 105 -0.82 13.72 -1.87
CA ARG A 105 -0.64 14.85 -0.94
C ARG A 105 -1.90 15.14 -0.14
N SER A 106 -3.07 15.12 -0.79
CA SER A 106 -4.35 15.33 -0.12
C SER A 106 -4.64 14.20 0.88
N THR A 107 -4.36 12.95 0.52
CA THR A 107 -4.58 11.78 1.40
C THR A 107 -3.78 11.89 2.69
N PHE A 108 -2.47 12.16 2.59
CA PHE A 108 -1.59 12.32 3.77
C PHE A 108 -1.95 13.56 4.60
N LYS A 109 -2.37 14.66 3.98
CA LYS A 109 -2.76 15.88 4.72
C LYS A 109 -4.12 15.78 5.40
N LYS A 110 -5.13 15.26 4.70
CA LYS A 110 -6.52 15.20 5.19
C LYS A 110 -6.81 13.97 6.03
N ARG A 111 -5.95 12.94 6.00
CA ARG A 111 -6.18 11.64 6.65
C ARG A 111 -7.44 10.94 6.19
N ARG A 112 -7.90 11.26 4.98
CA ARG A 112 -9.14 10.74 4.43
C ARG A 112 -9.07 10.73 2.91
N ALA A 113 -9.52 9.65 2.29
CA ALA A 113 -9.57 9.48 0.85
C ALA A 113 -10.57 8.40 0.43
N VAL A 114 -10.89 8.36 -0.87
CA VAL A 114 -11.54 7.18 -1.51
C VAL A 114 -10.48 6.23 -2.07
N CYS A 115 -10.91 5.15 -2.73
CA CYS A 115 -10.04 4.12 -3.31
C CYS A 115 -8.82 4.67 -4.06
N GLU A 116 -8.99 5.70 -4.89
CA GLU A 116 -7.90 6.33 -5.64
C GLU A 116 -6.80 6.87 -4.74
N GLY A 117 -7.15 7.59 -3.67
CA GLY A 117 -6.16 8.15 -2.75
C GLY A 117 -5.39 7.07 -1.98
N PHE A 118 -6.04 5.96 -1.63
CA PHE A 118 -5.35 4.79 -1.07
C PHE A 118 -4.39 4.15 -2.06
N ALA A 119 -4.86 3.85 -3.29
CA ALA A 119 -4.05 3.19 -4.31
C ALA A 119 -2.82 4.04 -4.69
N GLN A 120 -3.02 5.34 -4.93
CA GLN A 120 -1.95 6.25 -5.30
C GLN A 120 -0.95 6.45 -4.15
N SER A 121 -1.44 6.55 -2.91
CA SER A 121 -0.58 6.67 -1.73
C SER A 121 0.26 5.42 -1.52
N PHE A 122 -0.34 4.24 -1.67
CA PHE A 122 0.35 2.96 -1.57
C PHE A 122 1.45 2.85 -2.64
N ARG A 123 1.11 3.08 -3.92
CA ARG A 123 2.06 3.07 -5.03
C ARG A 123 3.21 4.05 -4.79
N ARG A 124 2.91 5.29 -4.37
CA ARG A 124 3.94 6.30 -4.13
C ARG A 124 4.92 5.90 -3.03
N VAL A 125 4.44 5.28 -1.95
CA VAL A 125 5.33 4.81 -0.87
C VAL A 125 6.15 3.60 -1.34
N CYS A 126 5.56 2.66 -2.09
CA CYS A 126 6.31 1.57 -2.72
C CYS A 126 7.45 2.08 -3.62
N GLU A 127 7.20 3.06 -4.49
CA GLU A 127 8.21 3.67 -5.36
C GLU A 127 9.39 4.23 -4.55
N LEU A 128 9.09 4.93 -3.44
CA LEU A 128 10.10 5.46 -2.52
C LEU A 128 10.91 4.35 -1.85
N LEU A 129 10.28 3.20 -1.59
CA LEU A 129 10.90 1.99 -1.06
C LEU A 129 11.62 1.16 -2.15
N LYS A 130 11.52 1.57 -3.42
CA LYS A 130 12.07 0.87 -4.60
C LYS A 130 11.49 -0.54 -4.79
N ILE A 131 10.22 -0.71 -4.44
CA ILE A 131 9.49 -1.97 -4.58
C ILE A 131 8.54 -1.84 -5.79
N PRO A 132 8.53 -2.80 -6.72
CA PRO A 132 7.59 -2.77 -7.84
C PRO A 132 6.15 -2.95 -7.34
N CYS A 133 5.39 -1.88 -7.48
CA CYS A 133 3.96 -1.71 -7.27
C CYS A 133 3.48 -0.75 -8.37
#